data_AF-A0A9D1QQ86-F1
#
_entry.id   AF-A0A9D1QQ86-F1
#
_cell.length_a   1.000
_cell.length_b   1.000
_cell.length_c   1.000
_cell.angle_alpha   90.00
_cell.angle_beta   90.00
_cell.angle_gamma   90.00
#
_symmetry.space_group_name_H-M   'P 1'
#
loop_
_entity.id
_entity.type
_entity.pdbx_description
1 polymer ?
#
loop_
_entity_poly.entity_id
_entity_poly.type
_entity_poly.pdbx_seq_one_letter_code
_entity_poly.pdbx_strand_id
1 'polypeptide(L)'
;MDPVKASAPWPIPAESKRINEEKEHYRQIKYVWHRDGWRYEARWHTQTHGARIVTYLSWRLDRVKAGKGYGEDHAPRVSEILVGDHWLPTKQVRYAARQVNSGVASIEAVNIIRQAHWPDKN
;
A
#
# COMPACT_ATOMS: atom_id res chain seq x y z
N MET A 1 -4.21 -23.39 -1.19
CA MET A 1 -4.48 -21.93 -1.23
C MET A 1 -3.41 -21.21 -0.43
N ASP A 2 -3.03 -20.01 -0.83
CA ASP A 2 -2.09 -19.18 -0.07
C ASP A 2 -2.83 -18.51 1.10
N PRO A 3 -2.55 -18.87 2.37
CA PRO A 3 -3.35 -18.42 3.51
C PRO A 3 -3.19 -16.92 3.80
N VAL A 4 -2.02 -16.35 3.48
CA VAL A 4 -1.81 -14.89 3.61
C VAL A 4 -2.63 -14.21 2.53
N LYS A 5 -2.53 -14.63 1.27
CA LYS A 5 -3.37 -14.07 0.20
C LYS A 5 -4.88 -14.10 0.52
N ALA A 6 -5.35 -15.16 1.18
CA ALA A 6 -6.74 -15.33 1.57
C ALA A 6 -7.20 -14.40 2.70
N SER A 7 -6.27 -13.88 3.52
CA SER A 7 -6.58 -12.93 4.60
C SER A 7 -6.66 -11.48 4.13
N ALA A 8 -6.29 -11.22 2.87
CA ALA A 8 -6.39 -9.90 2.29
C ALA A 8 -7.84 -9.38 2.34
N PRO A 9 -8.05 -8.10 2.69
CA PRO A 9 -9.38 -7.50 2.77
C PRO A 9 -10.06 -7.31 1.40
N TRP A 10 -9.32 -7.48 0.29
CA TRP A 10 -9.82 -7.44 -1.09
C TRP A 10 -9.35 -8.67 -1.87
N PRO A 11 -10.06 -9.08 -2.94
CA PRO A 11 -9.63 -10.16 -3.80
C PRO A 11 -8.28 -9.85 -4.46
N ILE A 12 -7.32 -10.76 -4.32
CA ILE A 12 -6.05 -10.74 -5.06
C ILE A 12 -6.13 -11.77 -6.20
N PRO A 13 -5.93 -11.37 -7.48
CA PRO A 13 -6.08 -12.27 -8.62
C PRO A 13 -5.16 -13.50 -8.55
N ALA A 14 -5.60 -14.64 -9.07
CA ALA A 14 -4.88 -15.92 -8.97
C ALA A 14 -3.45 -15.82 -9.55
N GLU A 15 -3.31 -15.13 -10.67
CA GLU A 15 -2.10 -14.90 -11.45
C GLU A 15 -1.11 -13.89 -10.83
N SER A 16 -1.46 -13.29 -9.69
CA SER A 16 -0.59 -12.35 -8.99
C SER A 16 0.76 -12.99 -8.67
N LYS A 17 1.85 -12.30 -8.99
CA LYS A 17 3.20 -12.73 -8.60
C LYS A 17 3.40 -12.49 -7.10
N ARG A 18 3.62 -13.55 -6.34
CA ARG A 18 4.01 -13.48 -4.93
C ARG A 18 5.51 -13.20 -4.79
N ILE A 19 5.86 -12.29 -3.89
CA ILE A 19 7.24 -11.96 -3.54
C ILE A 19 7.33 -11.91 -2.02
N ASN A 20 8.12 -12.79 -1.40
CA ASN A 20 8.39 -12.76 0.03
C ASN A 20 9.67 -11.95 0.28
N GLU A 21 9.63 -11.02 1.21
CA GLU A 21 10.76 -10.18 1.59
C GLU A 21 10.93 -10.19 3.12
N GLU A 22 12.10 -10.60 3.58
CA GLU A 22 12.53 -10.41 4.96
C GLU A 22 13.35 -9.10 5.00
N LYS A 23 12.93 -8.13 5.81
CA LYS A 23 13.68 -6.91 6.06
C LYS A 23 14.23 -6.98 7.49
N GLU A 24 15.28 -6.22 7.76
CA GLU A 24 16.02 -6.25 9.03
C GLU A 24 15.15 -6.20 10.30
N HIS A 25 13.98 -5.56 10.22
CA HIS A 25 13.08 -5.39 11.37
C HIS A 25 11.60 -5.70 11.07
N TYR A 26 11.27 -6.19 9.88
CA TYR A 26 9.89 -6.53 9.55
C TYR A 26 9.81 -7.50 8.37
N ARG A 27 8.76 -8.30 8.35
CA ARG A 27 8.47 -9.21 7.24
C ARG A 27 7.43 -8.58 6.32
N GLN A 28 7.60 -8.78 5.02
CA GLN A 28 6.67 -8.30 4.01
C GLN A 28 6.41 -9.38 2.94
N ILE A 29 5.15 -9.50 2.52
CA ILE A 29 4.76 -10.34 1.38
C ILE A 29 4.01 -9.46 0.41
N LYS A 30 4.46 -9.43 -0.85
CA LYS A 30 3.83 -8.66 -1.92
C LYS A 30 3.12 -9.59 -2.89
N TYR A 31 1.99 -9.13 -3.39
CA TYR A 31 1.28 -9.71 -4.53
C TYR A 31 1.17 -8.64 -5.60
N VAL A 32 1.73 -8.91 -6.78
CA VAL A 32 1.82 -7.93 -7.88
C VAL A 32 1.05 -8.46 -9.08
N TRP A 33 0.21 -7.62 -9.66
CA TRP A 33 -0.51 -7.93 -10.90
C TRP A 33 -0.75 -6.67 -11.74
N HIS A 34 -1.17 -6.85 -12.98
CA HIS A 34 -1.53 -5.74 -13.88
C HIS A 34 -2.99 -5.87 -14.28
N ARG A 35 -3.71 -4.75 -14.31
CA ARG A 35 -5.09 -4.68 -14.78
C ARG A 35 -5.40 -3.27 -15.29
N ASP A 36 -6.02 -3.16 -16.45
CA ASP A 36 -6.47 -1.89 -17.04
C ASP A 36 -5.38 -0.80 -17.13
N GLY A 37 -4.16 -1.22 -17.49
CA GLY A 37 -2.99 -0.33 -17.58
C GLY A 37 -2.36 0.08 -16.24
N TRP A 38 -2.88 -0.42 -15.11
CA TRP A 38 -2.33 -0.23 -13.79
C TRP A 38 -1.53 -1.44 -13.34
N ARG A 39 -0.39 -1.20 -12.69
CA ARG A 39 0.32 -2.18 -11.87
C ARG A 39 -0.16 -2.06 -10.43
N TYR A 40 -0.76 -3.11 -9.90
CA TYR A 40 -1.19 -3.21 -8.50
C TYR A 40 -0.15 -3.93 -7.65
N GLU A 41 -0.09 -3.56 -6.38
CA GLU A 41 0.77 -4.19 -5.38
C GLU A 41 0.04 -4.23 -4.03
N ALA A 42 -0.49 -5.40 -3.68
CA ALA A 42 -0.98 -5.67 -2.34
C ALA A 42 0.18 -6.11 -1.46
N ARG A 43 0.30 -5.54 -0.27
CA ARG A 43 1.39 -5.85 0.68
C ARG A 43 0.78 -6.24 1.99
N TRP A 44 1.11 -7.44 2.44
CA TRP A 44 1.01 -7.82 3.84
C TRP A 44 2.33 -7.52 4.50
N HIS A 45 2.32 -6.94 5.68
CA HIS A 45 3.54 -6.77 6.46
C HIS A 45 3.30 -6.76 7.96
N THR A 46 4.34 -7.17 8.70
CA THR A 46 4.40 -6.95 10.14
C THR A 46 4.56 -5.46 10.45
N GLN A 47 4.47 -5.09 11.73
CA GLN A 47 4.79 -3.73 12.16
C GLN A 47 6.16 -3.32 11.60
N THR A 48 6.19 -2.18 10.90
CA THR A 48 7.44 -1.58 10.45
C THR A 48 8.13 -0.91 11.63
N HIS A 49 9.46 -1.00 11.70
CA HIS A 49 10.24 -0.34 12.74
C HIS A 49 9.93 1.16 12.83
N GLY A 50 9.69 1.66 14.04
CA GLY A 50 9.32 3.06 14.28
C GLY A 50 7.87 3.45 13.97
N ALA A 51 7.03 2.51 13.50
CA ALA A 51 5.60 2.78 13.30
C ALA A 51 4.90 2.99 14.66
N ARG A 52 4.34 4.19 14.85
CA ARG A 52 3.69 4.59 16.12
C ARG A 52 2.22 4.18 16.23
N ILE A 53 1.51 4.05 15.10
CA ILE A 53 0.05 3.83 15.09
C ILE A 53 -0.41 2.54 14.41
N VAL A 54 0.37 2.00 13.46
CA VAL A 54 0.11 0.69 12.85
C VAL A 54 1.07 -0.30 13.48
N THR A 55 0.68 -0.79 14.67
CA THR A 55 1.48 -1.71 15.49
C THR A 55 1.03 -3.17 15.33
N TYR A 56 0.25 -3.45 14.29
CA TYR A 56 -0.37 -4.75 14.01
C TYR A 56 -0.01 -5.23 12.60
N LEU A 57 -0.24 -6.52 12.33
CA LEU A 57 -0.15 -7.10 11.00
C LEU A 57 -1.18 -6.42 10.09
N SER A 58 -0.73 -5.88 8.95
CA SER A 58 -1.63 -5.10 8.11
C SER A 58 -1.41 -5.31 6.62
N TRP A 59 -2.47 -4.99 5.89
CA TRP A 59 -2.53 -4.94 4.45
C TRP A 59 -2.53 -3.51 3.94
N ARG A 60 -1.85 -3.29 2.82
CA ARG A 60 -1.95 -2.07 2.02
C ARG A 60 -2.04 -2.40 0.54
N LEU A 61 -2.82 -1.62 -0.21
CA LEU A 61 -2.91 -1.72 -1.66
C LEU A 61 -2.41 -0.46 -2.34
N ASP A 62 -1.41 -0.63 -3.20
CA ASP A 62 -0.89 0.44 -4.04
C ASP A 62 -1.22 0.15 -5.51
N ARG A 63 -1.37 1.20 -6.33
CA ARG A 63 -1.42 1.06 -7.79
C ARG A 63 -0.59 2.13 -8.49
N VAL A 64 -0.02 1.78 -9.63
CA VAL A 64 0.82 2.67 -10.44
C VAL A 64 0.41 2.57 -11.91
N LYS A 65 0.14 3.72 -12.53
CA LYS A 65 0.03 3.85 -13.97
C LYS A 65 1.31 4.45 -14.51
N ALA A 66 1.96 3.75 -15.42
CA ALA A 66 3.16 4.28 -16.07
C ALA A 66 2.81 5.58 -16.80
N GLY A 67 3.73 6.55 -16.73
CA GLY A 67 3.63 7.76 -17.55
C GLY A 67 4.22 7.51 -18.93
N LYS A 68 3.96 8.45 -19.85
CA LYS A 68 4.64 8.57 -21.13
C LYS A 68 5.37 9.90 -21.17
N GLY A 69 6.69 9.86 -21.38
CA GLY A 69 7.57 11.03 -21.21
C GLY A 69 7.61 12.00 -22.40
N TYR A 70 7.09 11.61 -23.57
CA TYR A 70 7.09 12.42 -24.80
C TYR A 70 5.98 11.95 -25.76
N GLY A 71 5.65 12.77 -26.76
CA GLY A 71 4.61 12.51 -27.75
C GLY A 71 3.27 13.19 -27.44
N GLU A 72 2.30 13.07 -28.35
CA GLU A 72 0.97 13.71 -28.21
C GLU A 72 0.17 13.17 -27.03
N ASP A 73 0.41 11.91 -26.66
CA ASP A 73 -0.17 11.21 -25.51
C ASP A 73 0.78 11.19 -24.29
N HIS A 74 1.67 12.19 -24.16
CA HIS A 74 2.48 12.33 -22.95
C HIS A 74 1.56 12.42 -21.72
N ALA A 75 1.94 11.70 -20.66
CA ALA A 75 1.18 11.68 -19.42
C ALA A 75 2.13 11.44 -18.24
N PRO A 76 1.94 12.14 -17.11
CA PRO A 76 2.75 11.89 -15.93
C PRO A 76 2.46 10.49 -15.34
N ARG A 77 3.47 9.91 -14.70
CA ARG A 77 3.29 8.68 -13.91
C ARG A 77 2.34 8.95 -12.75
N VAL A 78 1.29 8.14 -12.62
CA VAL A 78 0.34 8.21 -11.50
C VAL A 78 0.62 7.07 -10.51
N SER A 79 0.57 7.36 -9.23
CA SER A 79 0.86 6.42 -8.15
C SER A 79 -0.05 6.72 -6.98
N GLU A 80 -0.80 5.72 -6.54
CA GLU A 80 -1.89 5.86 -5.58
C GLU A 80 -1.87 4.73 -4.56
N ILE A 81 -2.49 4.99 -3.41
CA ILE A 81 -2.69 4.04 -2.31
C ILE A 81 -4.18 4.06 -1.97
N LEU A 82 -4.77 2.88 -1.76
CA LEU A 82 -6.14 2.76 -1.31
C LEU A 82 -6.23 3.18 0.17
N VAL A 83 -7.09 4.15 0.47
CA VAL A 83 -7.36 4.71 1.79
C VAL A 83 -8.86 4.67 2.00
N GLY A 84 -9.33 3.74 2.85
CA GLY A 84 -10.75 3.42 2.91
C GLY A 84 -11.23 2.91 1.56
N ASP A 85 -12.20 3.59 0.96
CA ASP A 85 -12.78 3.30 -0.35
C ASP A 85 -12.25 4.19 -1.49
N HIS A 86 -11.27 5.06 -1.21
CA HIS A 86 -10.74 6.02 -2.17
C HIS A 86 -9.25 5.83 -2.47
N TRP A 87 -8.84 6.18 -3.69
CA TRP A 87 -7.44 6.19 -4.08
C TRP A 87 -6.84 7.58 -3.84
N LEU A 88 -5.82 7.66 -2.99
CA LEU A 88 -5.09 8.90 -2.74
C LEU A 88 -3.69 8.85 -3.38
N PRO A 89 -3.17 9.99 -3.90
CA PRO A 89 -1.81 10.05 -4.40
C PRO A 89 -0.80 9.56 -3.36
N THR A 90 0.13 8.68 -3.75
CA THR A 90 1.14 8.11 -2.86
C THR A 90 1.93 9.19 -2.11
N LYS A 91 2.16 10.35 -2.73
CA LYS A 91 2.87 11.48 -2.09
C LYS A 91 2.11 12.01 -0.86
N GLN A 92 0.79 12.08 -0.92
CA GLN A 92 -0.07 12.55 0.18
C GLN A 92 -0.02 11.57 1.36
N VAL A 93 -0.18 10.27 1.09
CA VAL A 93 -0.09 9.24 2.15
C VAL A 93 1.30 9.19 2.78
N ARG A 94 2.38 9.34 1.99
CA ARG A 94 3.74 9.44 2.52
C ARG A 94 3.97 10.71 3.35
N TYR A 95 3.32 11.82 3.01
CA TYR A 95 3.38 13.03 3.80
C TYR A 95 2.67 12.85 5.15
N ALA A 96 1.48 12.25 5.15
CA ALA A 96 0.78 11.88 6.39
C ALA A 96 1.63 10.95 7.29
N ALA A 97 2.27 9.92 6.70
CA ALA A 97 3.14 9.00 7.45
C ALA A 97 4.32 9.72 8.13
N ARG A 98 4.93 10.69 7.43
CA ARG A 98 6.02 11.51 8.00
C ARG A 98 5.55 12.35 9.18
N GLN A 99 4.38 12.98 9.09
CA GLN A 99 3.82 13.74 10.21
C GLN A 99 3.53 12.84 11.41
N VAL A 100 2.98 11.65 11.18
CA VAL A 100 2.68 10.67 12.24
C VAL A 100 3.96 10.23 12.94
N ASN A 101 5.00 9.89 12.18
CA ASN A 101 6.26 9.41 12.74
C ASN A 101 7.02 10.50 13.51
N SER A 102 6.87 11.77 13.12
CA SER A 102 7.45 12.92 13.83
C SER A 102 6.63 13.38 15.04
N GLY A 103 5.43 12.85 15.24
CA GLY A 103 4.57 13.19 16.39
C GLY A 103 3.84 14.53 16.27
N VAL A 104 3.81 15.14 15.09
CA VAL A 104 3.14 16.43 14.82
C VAL A 104 1.92 16.27 13.89
N ALA A 105 1.38 15.06 13.78
CA ALA A 105 0.27 14.77 12.87
C ALA A 105 -1.04 15.42 13.28
N SER A 106 -1.74 15.95 12.28
CA SER A 106 -3.16 16.24 12.40
C SER A 106 -3.99 14.95 12.51
N ILE A 107 -5.23 15.07 13.00
CA ILE A 107 -6.19 13.95 13.03
C ILE A 107 -6.42 13.39 11.62
N GLU A 108 -6.45 14.24 10.60
CA GLU A 108 -6.58 13.82 9.21
C GLU A 108 -5.40 12.95 8.76
N ALA A 109 -4.16 13.34 9.06
CA ALA A 109 -2.98 12.54 8.74
C ALA A 109 -2.99 11.18 9.44
N VAL A 110 -3.43 11.13 10.71
CA VAL A 110 -3.61 9.87 11.44
C VAL A 110 -4.67 8.99 10.75
N ASN A 111 -5.80 9.57 10.36
CA ASN A 111 -6.89 8.84 9.70
C ASN A 111 -6.48 8.29 8.34
N ILE A 112 -5.76 9.07 7.53
CA ILE A 112 -5.20 8.60 6.25
C ILE A 112 -4.35 7.35 6.47
N ILE A 113 -3.47 7.33 7.47
CA ILE A 113 -2.59 6.19 7.71
C ILE A 113 -3.35 4.98 8.25
N ARG A 114 -4.32 5.18 9.16
CA ARG A 114 -5.18 4.08 9.65
C ARG A 114 -5.99 3.46 8.53
N GLN A 115 -6.61 4.28 7.67
CA GLN A 115 -7.46 3.79 6.58
C GLN A 115 -6.64 3.23 5.40
N ALA A 116 -5.36 3.58 5.29
CA ALA A 116 -4.44 2.96 4.35
C ALA A 116 -3.95 1.56 4.80
N HIS A 117 -4.07 1.22 6.09
CA HIS A 117 -3.58 -0.05 6.65
C HIS A 117 -4.72 -0.84 7.25
N TRP A 118 -5.11 -1.89 6.54
CA TRP A 118 -6.21 -2.76 6.92
C TRP A 118 -5.68 -3.86 7.83
N PRO A 119 -6.26 -4.09 9.02
CA PRO A 119 -5.84 -5.19 9.88
C PRO A 119 -5.92 -6.53 9.15
N ASP A 120 -4.93 -7.38 9.36
CA ASP A 120 -4.99 -8.77 8.93
C ASP A 120 -6.14 -9.49 9.66
N LYS A 121 -6.88 -10.34 8.94
CA LYS A 121 -8.08 -11.01 9.46
C LYS A 121 -7.82 -12.41 10.04
N ASN A 122 -6.57 -12.87 9.99
CA ASN A 122 -6.15 -14.18 10.48
C ASN A 122 -5.63 -14.13 11.91
#